data_AF-A0A8H3WMY8-F1
#
_entry.id   AF-A0A8H3WMY8-F1
#
_cell.length_a   1.000
_cell.length_b   1.000
_cell.length_c   1.000
_cell.angle_alpha   90.00
_cell.angle_beta   90.00
_cell.angle_gamma   90.00
#
_symmetry.space_group_name_H-M   'P 1'
#
loop_
_entity.id
_entity.type
_entity.pdbx_description
1 polymer ?
#
loop_
_entity_poly.entity_id
_entity_poly.type
_entity_poly.pdbx_seq_one_letter_code
_entity_poly.pdbx_strand_id
1 'polypeptide(L)'
;MAIAPSGVSRPSELAHLVLRTNNAKRLVDFYTKFLNARVVHGSELITFLTWDHEHHRLAILHDATATPRPENSCGMDHFALTFDSLGALLTSYRARKEMGFEPAYCVHHGMSTSMYYRDPDGNKIETQVDAYEKPEDAVAFMMSAEFAKDPRGPRFDPDEMLRRFEAGEDEKTLMVRGAVAPVSEVQATA
;
A
#
# COMPACT_ATOMS: atom_id res chain seq x y z
N MET A 1 -5.05 5.08 -27.80
CA MET A 1 -6.34 5.28 -28.48
C MET A 1 -7.41 5.35 -27.41
N ALA A 2 -8.26 6.38 -27.41
CA ALA A 2 -9.42 6.39 -26.51
C ALA A 2 -10.41 5.32 -26.98
N ILE A 3 -10.75 4.38 -26.09
CA ILE A 3 -11.72 3.32 -26.37
C ILE A 3 -13.12 3.92 -26.19
N ALA A 4 -14.03 3.64 -27.12
CA ALA A 4 -15.43 4.08 -27.01
C ALA A 4 -16.09 3.53 -25.73
N PRO A 5 -17.00 4.30 -25.07
CA PRO A 5 -17.70 3.82 -23.89
C PRO A 5 -18.47 2.53 -24.20
N SER A 6 -18.25 1.49 -23.40
CA SER A 6 -18.86 0.16 -23.61
C SER A 6 -20.34 0.07 -23.19
N GLY A 7 -20.90 1.14 -22.61
CA GLY A 7 -22.25 1.13 -22.02
C GLY A 7 -22.35 0.40 -20.68
N VAL A 8 -21.25 -0.16 -20.17
CA VAL A 8 -21.18 -0.78 -18.84
C VAL A 8 -21.15 0.32 -17.76
N SER A 9 -22.06 0.25 -16.79
CA SER A 9 -22.07 1.15 -15.64
C SER A 9 -20.81 0.97 -14.78
N ARG A 10 -20.33 2.06 -14.20
CA ARG A 10 -19.17 2.03 -13.30
C ARG A 10 -19.60 1.47 -11.92
N PRO A 11 -18.80 0.62 -11.28
CA PRO A 11 -19.00 0.30 -9.87
C PRO A 11 -18.87 1.57 -9.02
N SER A 12 -19.56 1.62 -7.88
CA SER A 12 -19.51 2.76 -6.95
C SER A 12 -18.24 2.75 -6.10
N GLU A 13 -17.77 1.57 -5.70
CA GLU A 13 -16.60 1.39 -4.84
C GLU A 13 -15.98 -0.01 -4.97
N LEU A 14 -14.77 -0.18 -4.44
CA LEU A 14 -14.18 -1.49 -4.19
C LEU A 14 -14.67 -2.00 -2.83
N ALA A 15 -15.52 -3.02 -2.82
CA ALA A 15 -16.07 -3.56 -1.58
C ALA A 15 -15.01 -4.28 -0.72
N HIS A 16 -14.41 -5.35 -1.24
CA HIS A 16 -13.46 -6.17 -0.48
C HIS A 16 -12.49 -6.96 -1.37
N LEU A 17 -11.42 -7.46 -0.73
CA LEU A 17 -10.46 -8.41 -1.29
C LEU A 17 -10.57 -9.75 -0.56
N VAL A 18 -10.28 -10.85 -1.27
CA VAL A 18 -10.20 -12.19 -0.66
C VAL A 18 -8.81 -12.75 -0.87
N LEU A 19 -8.12 -13.03 0.22
CA LEU A 19 -6.85 -13.76 0.22
C LEU A 19 -7.09 -15.21 0.58
N ARG A 20 -6.19 -16.08 0.14
CA ARG A 20 -6.21 -17.51 0.45
C ARG A 20 -4.88 -17.88 1.08
N THR A 21 -4.93 -18.67 2.15
CA THR A 21 -3.74 -19.02 2.93
C THR A 21 -3.80 -20.45 3.45
N ASN A 22 -2.64 -21.09 3.58
CA ASN A 22 -2.48 -22.34 4.31
C ASN A 22 -2.22 -22.14 5.81
N ASN A 23 -2.08 -20.90 6.27
CA ASN A 23 -1.86 -20.56 7.66
C ASN A 23 -2.72 -19.35 8.08
N ALA A 24 -4.02 -19.61 8.22
CA ALA A 24 -5.03 -18.63 8.58
C ALA A 24 -4.67 -17.83 9.83
N LYS A 25 -4.25 -18.51 10.91
CA LYS A 25 -3.89 -17.86 12.17
C LYS A 25 -2.81 -16.80 11.98
N ARG A 26 -1.76 -17.13 11.20
CA ARG A 26 -0.64 -16.21 10.93
C ARG A 26 -1.09 -15.02 10.10
N LEU A 27 -1.88 -15.24 9.06
CA LEU A 27 -2.30 -14.17 8.16
C LEU A 27 -3.34 -13.24 8.80
N VAL A 28 -4.27 -13.79 9.58
CA VAL A 28 -5.25 -12.99 10.35
C VAL A 28 -4.52 -12.13 11.38
N ASP A 29 -3.59 -12.69 12.16
CA ASP A 29 -2.80 -11.93 13.14
C ASP A 29 -2.00 -10.80 12.49
N PHE A 30 -1.41 -11.07 11.32
CA PHE A 30 -0.72 -10.05 10.53
C PHE A 30 -1.66 -8.90 10.15
N TYR A 31 -2.79 -9.16 9.50
CA TYR A 31 -3.66 -8.08 9.02
C TYR A 31 -4.37 -7.32 10.14
N THR A 32 -4.71 -7.99 11.25
CA THR A 32 -5.23 -7.30 12.44
C THR A 32 -4.21 -6.32 13.02
N LYS A 33 -2.92 -6.68 13.09
CA LYS A 33 -1.88 -5.77 13.58
C LYS A 33 -1.47 -4.72 12.55
N PHE A 34 -1.25 -5.14 11.31
CA PHE A 34 -0.72 -4.30 10.23
C PHE A 34 -1.67 -3.17 9.83
N LEU A 35 -2.99 -3.42 9.85
CA LEU A 35 -4.02 -2.44 9.49
C LEU A 35 -4.83 -1.92 10.68
N ASN A 36 -4.50 -2.36 11.90
CA ASN A 36 -5.38 -2.17 13.06
C ASN A 36 -6.82 -2.66 12.77
N ALA A 37 -6.94 -3.75 12.01
CA ALA A 37 -8.22 -4.27 11.54
C ALA A 37 -8.88 -5.15 12.61
N ARG A 38 -10.20 -5.06 12.74
CA ARG A 38 -11.01 -5.91 13.62
C ARG A 38 -11.55 -7.12 12.86
N VAL A 39 -11.56 -8.27 13.52
CA VAL A 39 -12.29 -9.45 13.03
C VAL A 39 -13.79 -9.21 13.20
N VAL A 40 -14.54 -9.39 12.13
CA VAL A 40 -16.01 -9.24 12.10
C VAL A 40 -16.68 -10.59 12.32
N HIS A 41 -16.15 -11.62 11.67
CA HIS A 41 -16.62 -12.99 11.80
C HIS A 41 -15.48 -13.96 11.48
N GLY A 42 -15.43 -15.11 12.15
CA GLY A 42 -14.47 -16.17 11.88
C GLY A 42 -15.16 -17.54 11.90
N SER A 43 -14.73 -18.42 11.01
CA SER A 43 -15.16 -19.82 10.92
C SER A 43 -13.97 -20.71 10.56
N GLU A 44 -14.17 -22.02 10.54
CA GLU A 44 -13.15 -22.97 10.07
C GLU A 44 -12.76 -22.72 8.60
N LEU A 45 -13.68 -22.21 7.77
CA LEU A 45 -13.46 -22.00 6.34
C LEU A 45 -12.88 -20.62 6.01
N ILE A 46 -13.32 -19.57 6.69
CA ILE A 46 -13.04 -18.18 6.31
C ILE A 46 -13.13 -17.23 7.50
N THR A 47 -12.28 -16.20 7.47
CA THR A 47 -12.29 -15.08 8.43
C THR A 47 -12.49 -13.75 7.72
N PHE A 48 -13.34 -12.87 8.25
CA PHE A 48 -13.65 -11.55 7.71
C PHE A 48 -13.10 -10.44 8.62
N LEU A 49 -12.41 -9.48 8.03
CA LEU A 49 -11.77 -8.35 8.70
C LEU A 49 -12.24 -7.03 8.09
N THR A 50 -12.31 -6.00 8.93
CA THR A 50 -12.56 -4.62 8.49
C THR A 50 -11.73 -3.62 9.29
N TRP A 51 -11.49 -2.45 8.70
CA TRP A 51 -10.83 -1.30 9.34
C TRP A 51 -11.63 -0.01 9.15
N ASP A 52 -12.80 -0.07 8.52
CA ASP A 52 -13.66 1.09 8.29
C ASP A 52 -15.15 0.73 8.48
N HIS A 53 -16.03 1.50 7.83
CA HIS A 53 -17.48 1.36 7.92
C HIS A 53 -18.04 0.16 7.15
N GLU A 54 -17.30 -0.40 6.19
CA GLU A 54 -17.76 -1.55 5.41
C GLU A 54 -17.77 -2.81 6.29
N HIS A 55 -18.74 -3.70 6.06
CA HIS A 55 -18.92 -4.92 6.83
C HIS A 55 -17.70 -5.83 6.82
N HIS A 56 -16.88 -5.78 5.77
CA HIS A 56 -15.55 -6.38 5.66
C HIS A 56 -14.83 -5.81 4.44
N ARG A 57 -13.55 -5.51 4.57
CA ARG A 57 -12.66 -5.11 3.47
C ARG A 57 -11.74 -6.25 3.03
N LEU A 58 -11.49 -7.20 3.94
CA LEU A 58 -10.64 -8.35 3.68
C LEU A 58 -11.33 -9.62 4.18
N ALA A 59 -11.36 -10.64 3.33
CA ALA A 59 -11.67 -12.00 3.74
C ALA A 59 -10.45 -12.91 3.54
N ILE A 60 -10.23 -13.84 4.47
CA ILE A 60 -9.12 -14.78 4.46
C ILE A 60 -9.69 -16.18 4.39
N LEU A 61 -9.60 -16.81 3.22
CA LEU A 61 -10.01 -18.19 2.98
C LEU A 61 -8.94 -19.15 3.52
N HIS A 62 -9.37 -20.10 4.34
CA HIS A 62 -8.51 -21.10 4.96
C HIS A 62 -8.42 -22.31 4.03
N ASP A 63 -7.24 -22.55 3.46
CA ASP A 63 -7.00 -23.65 2.54
C ASP A 63 -5.63 -24.25 2.83
N ALA A 64 -5.61 -25.37 3.54
CA ALA A 64 -4.37 -26.06 3.91
C ALA A 64 -3.54 -26.53 2.70
N THR A 65 -4.12 -26.57 1.50
CA THR A 65 -3.42 -26.92 0.26
C THR A 65 -2.85 -25.71 -0.49
N ALA A 66 -3.15 -24.49 -0.04
CA ALA A 66 -2.62 -23.29 -0.65
C ALA A 66 -1.09 -23.24 -0.54
N THR A 67 -0.46 -22.68 -1.57
CA THR A 67 0.98 -22.44 -1.62
C THR A 67 1.26 -20.94 -1.61
N PRO A 68 2.40 -20.50 -1.06
CA PRO A 68 2.82 -19.11 -1.17
C PRO A 68 2.83 -18.64 -2.63
N ARG A 69 2.58 -17.34 -2.82
CA ARG A 69 2.49 -16.78 -4.17
C ARG A 69 3.86 -16.66 -4.83
N PRO A 70 4.08 -17.20 -6.04
CA PRO A 70 5.30 -16.93 -6.80
C PRO A 70 5.39 -15.45 -7.20
N GLU A 71 6.57 -14.84 -7.08
CA GLU A 71 6.76 -13.41 -7.30
C GLU A 71 6.42 -12.93 -8.71
N ASN A 72 6.73 -13.75 -9.73
CA ASN A 72 6.56 -13.41 -11.14
C ASN A 72 5.33 -14.09 -11.78
N SER A 73 4.27 -14.35 -11.01
CA SER A 73 3.03 -14.94 -11.53
C SER A 73 2.07 -13.87 -12.06
N CYS A 74 1.39 -14.14 -13.19
CA CYS A 74 0.23 -13.35 -13.62
C CYS A 74 -0.83 -13.28 -12.50
N GLY A 75 -1.52 -12.13 -12.39
CA GLY A 75 -2.54 -11.88 -11.36
C GLY A 75 -2.38 -10.50 -10.70
N MET A 76 -2.96 -10.33 -9.50
CA MET A 76 -2.93 -9.07 -8.73
C MET A 76 -1.50 -8.70 -8.32
N ASP A 77 -0.87 -7.64 -8.82
CA ASP A 77 0.49 -7.32 -8.37
C ASP A 77 0.54 -7.00 -6.86
N HIS A 78 -0.24 -6.02 -6.44
CA HIS A 78 -0.43 -5.59 -5.05
C HIS A 78 -1.84 -5.01 -4.89
N PHE A 79 -2.23 -4.68 -3.67
CA PHE A 79 -3.36 -3.79 -3.41
C PHE A 79 -2.90 -2.60 -2.56
N ALA A 80 -3.44 -1.43 -2.86
CA ALA A 80 -3.05 -0.17 -2.24
C ALA A 80 -4.10 0.33 -1.26
N LEU A 81 -3.64 0.86 -0.12
CA LEU A 81 -4.45 1.46 0.93
C LEU A 81 -3.96 2.88 1.16
N THR A 82 -4.84 3.86 1.00
CA THR A 82 -4.51 5.26 1.22
C THR A 82 -4.71 5.66 2.68
N PHE A 83 -3.89 6.59 3.15
CA PHE A 83 -4.00 7.27 4.43
C PHE A 83 -4.40 8.73 4.21
N ASP A 84 -5.10 9.31 5.18
CA ASP A 84 -5.63 10.69 5.09
C ASP A 84 -4.54 11.78 5.03
N SER A 85 -3.33 11.47 5.53
CA SER A 85 -2.21 12.42 5.53
C SER A 85 -0.86 11.70 5.61
N LEU A 86 0.22 12.45 5.33
CA LEU A 86 1.58 11.94 5.49
C LEU A 86 1.83 11.60 6.97
N GLY A 87 1.39 12.44 7.90
CA GLY A 87 1.50 12.16 9.33
C GLY A 87 0.82 10.85 9.74
N ALA A 88 -0.35 10.51 9.18
CA ALA A 88 -1.02 9.25 9.45
C ALA A 88 -0.26 8.04 8.88
N LEU A 89 0.29 8.17 7.67
CA LEU A 89 1.14 7.16 7.05
C LEU A 89 2.41 6.91 7.88
N LEU A 90 3.11 7.98 8.29
CA LEU A 90 4.35 7.92 9.06
C LEU A 90 4.14 7.41 10.49
N THR A 91 3.05 7.81 11.14
CA THR A 91 2.66 7.26 12.45
C THR A 91 2.42 5.76 12.38
N SER A 92 1.73 5.31 11.32
CA SER A 92 1.49 3.89 11.07
C SER A 92 2.76 3.13 10.72
N TYR A 93 3.66 3.75 9.94
CA TYR A 93 4.99 3.19 9.65
C TYR A 93 5.80 2.94 10.93
N ARG A 94 5.89 3.92 11.84
CA ARG A 94 6.60 3.77 13.11
C ARG A 94 6.04 2.60 13.93
N ALA A 95 4.71 2.55 14.10
CA ALA A 95 4.06 1.46 14.84
C ALA A 95 4.29 0.07 14.20
N ARG A 96 4.26 -0.01 12.86
CA ARG A 96 4.58 -1.23 12.11
C ARG A 96 6.02 -1.67 12.33
N LYS A 97 6.97 -0.72 12.24
CA LYS A 97 8.39 -0.98 12.46
C LYS A 97 8.67 -1.50 13.87
N GLU A 98 8.04 -0.94 14.90
CA GLU A 98 8.13 -1.43 16.28
C GLU A 98 7.64 -2.88 16.44
N MET A 99 6.70 -3.32 15.59
CA MET A 99 6.24 -4.71 15.52
C MET A 99 7.09 -5.62 14.59
N GLY A 100 8.16 -5.07 13.98
CA GLY A 100 9.00 -5.79 13.03
C GLY A 100 8.44 -5.88 11.61
N PHE A 101 7.45 -5.05 11.25
CA PHE A 101 6.95 -4.93 9.89
C PHE A 101 7.66 -3.78 9.18
N GLU A 102 8.62 -4.11 8.33
CA GLU A 102 9.35 -3.13 7.53
C GLU A 102 8.91 -3.16 6.06
N PRO A 103 8.88 -2.01 5.36
CA PRO A 103 8.69 -1.98 3.92
C PRO A 103 9.80 -2.76 3.21
N ALA A 104 9.45 -3.54 2.20
CA ALA A 104 10.40 -4.09 1.25
C ALA A 104 11.07 -2.97 0.42
N TYR A 105 10.32 -1.90 0.14
CA TYR A 105 10.84 -0.69 -0.49
C TYR A 105 9.84 0.47 -0.38
N CYS A 106 10.36 1.70 -0.55
CA CYS A 106 9.61 2.94 -0.51
C CYS A 106 9.83 3.73 -1.80
N VAL A 107 8.80 4.38 -2.32
CA VAL A 107 8.80 5.05 -3.62
C VAL A 107 7.93 6.28 -3.58
N HIS A 108 8.41 7.37 -4.19
CA HIS A 108 7.60 8.53 -4.46
C HIS A 108 7.22 8.57 -5.95
N HIS A 109 6.01 8.13 -6.29
CA HIS A 109 5.53 8.06 -7.68
C HIS A 109 5.28 9.45 -8.28
N GLY A 110 5.21 10.47 -7.44
CA GLY A 110 5.00 11.88 -7.82
C GLY A 110 3.61 12.36 -7.43
N MET A 111 2.59 11.55 -7.70
CA MET A 111 1.22 11.75 -7.22
C MET A 111 0.94 11.08 -5.89
N SER A 112 1.79 10.12 -5.48
CA SER A 112 1.69 9.45 -4.18
C SER A 112 3.06 9.16 -3.58
N THR A 113 3.09 9.15 -2.25
CA THR A 113 4.21 8.64 -1.44
C THR A 113 3.83 7.26 -0.92
N SER A 114 4.56 6.23 -1.34
CA SER A 114 4.16 4.83 -1.18
C SER A 114 5.22 3.98 -0.48
N MET A 115 4.76 3.10 0.43
CA MET A 115 5.57 2.08 1.10
C MET A 115 5.00 0.70 0.79
N TYR A 116 5.84 -0.22 0.32
CA TYR A 116 5.42 -1.55 -0.09
C TYR A 116 5.88 -2.60 0.91
N TYR A 117 4.94 -3.41 1.41
CA TYR A 117 5.16 -4.49 2.37
C TYR A 117 4.82 -5.84 1.74
N ARG A 118 5.26 -6.91 2.42
CA ARG A 118 4.82 -8.28 2.12
C ARG A 118 4.14 -8.87 3.34
N ASP A 119 2.99 -9.49 3.10
CA ASP A 119 2.38 -10.34 4.11
C ASP A 119 3.16 -11.67 4.26
N PRO A 120 2.84 -12.50 5.26
CA PRO A 120 3.52 -13.78 5.48
C PRO A 120 3.43 -14.81 4.35
N ASP A 121 2.53 -14.61 3.38
CA ASP A 121 2.33 -15.49 2.23
C ASP A 121 2.91 -14.89 0.92
N GLY A 122 3.50 -13.70 1.01
CA GLY A 122 4.17 -12.99 -0.07
C GLY A 122 3.29 -12.02 -0.86
N ASN A 123 2.03 -11.79 -0.44
CA ASN A 123 1.18 -10.79 -1.10
C ASN A 123 1.74 -9.39 -0.82
N LYS A 124 1.77 -8.56 -1.87
CA LYS A 124 2.27 -7.19 -1.78
C LYS A 124 1.15 -6.25 -1.36
N ILE A 125 1.45 -5.40 -0.38
CA ILE A 125 0.55 -4.39 0.14
C ILE A 125 1.23 -3.05 -0.04
N GLU A 126 0.56 -2.11 -0.67
CA GLU A 126 0.98 -0.72 -0.74
C GLU A 126 0.22 0.10 0.31
N THR A 127 0.94 0.87 1.09
CA THR A 127 0.34 1.92 1.92
C THR A 127 0.83 3.26 1.40
N GLN A 128 -0.09 4.16 1.11
CA GLN A 128 0.21 5.38 0.39
C GLN A 128 -0.50 6.61 0.98
N VAL A 129 -0.02 7.80 0.63
CA VAL A 129 -0.77 9.05 0.71
C VAL A 129 -0.65 9.81 -0.61
N ASP A 130 -1.75 10.42 -1.05
CA ASP A 130 -1.77 11.25 -2.26
C ASP A 130 -1.08 12.59 -2.00
N ALA A 131 -0.19 12.99 -2.91
CA ALA A 131 0.57 14.24 -2.85
C ALA A 131 -0.25 15.46 -3.32
N TYR A 132 -1.47 15.23 -3.84
CA TYR A 132 -2.37 16.26 -4.36
C TYR A 132 -3.70 16.25 -3.59
N GLU A 133 -4.20 17.44 -3.25
CA GLU A 133 -5.52 17.59 -2.59
C GLU A 133 -6.68 17.22 -3.54
N LYS A 134 -6.47 17.37 -4.85
CA LYS A 134 -7.48 17.13 -5.89
C LYS A 134 -7.07 15.97 -6.79
N PRO A 135 -7.94 14.97 -7.00
CA PRO A 135 -7.66 13.87 -7.92
C PRO A 135 -7.31 14.33 -9.35
N GLU A 136 -7.90 15.44 -9.81
CA GLU A 136 -7.64 15.97 -11.15
C GLU A 136 -6.19 16.43 -11.32
N ASP A 137 -5.56 16.95 -10.27
CA ASP A 137 -4.17 17.40 -10.30
C ASP A 137 -3.20 16.20 -10.32
N ALA A 138 -3.52 15.14 -9.58
CA ALA A 138 -2.81 13.85 -9.66
C ALA A 138 -2.88 13.25 -11.08
N VAL A 139 -4.07 13.27 -11.69
CA VAL A 139 -4.26 12.82 -13.08
C VAL A 139 -3.48 13.70 -14.05
N ALA A 140 -3.49 15.02 -13.87
CA ALA A 140 -2.71 15.94 -14.70
C ALA A 140 -1.20 15.63 -14.63
N PHE A 141 -0.67 15.32 -13.44
CA PHE A 141 0.72 14.89 -13.28
C PHE A 141 0.98 13.55 -13.99
N MET A 142 0.10 12.55 -13.87
CA MET A 142 0.23 11.27 -14.58
C MET A 142 0.24 11.43 -16.11
N MET A 143 -0.43 12.46 -16.64
CA MET A 143 -0.45 12.75 -18.07
C MET A 143 0.75 13.60 -18.54
N SER A 144 1.66 13.95 -17.62
CA SER A 144 2.82 14.79 -17.92
C SER A 144 3.96 14.01 -18.60
N ALA A 145 4.84 14.75 -19.28
CA ALA A 145 6.08 14.20 -19.83
C ALA A 145 7.08 13.77 -18.74
N GLU A 146 6.95 14.28 -17.51
CA GLU A 146 7.78 13.87 -16.39
C GLU A 146 7.43 12.45 -15.94
N PHE A 147 6.14 12.18 -15.73
CA PHE A 147 5.67 10.84 -15.37
C PHE A 147 5.96 9.81 -16.48
N ALA A 148 5.83 10.21 -17.76
CA ALA A 148 6.13 9.32 -18.88
C ALA A 148 7.61 8.87 -18.93
N LYS A 149 8.56 9.67 -18.41
CA LYS A 149 9.99 9.32 -18.37
C LYS A 149 10.31 8.29 -17.30
N ASP A 150 9.67 8.43 -16.14
CA ASP A 150 9.85 7.54 -15.01
C ASP A 150 8.51 7.41 -14.26
N PRO A 151 7.67 6.42 -14.63
CA PRO A 151 6.38 6.21 -13.99
C PRO A 151 6.51 5.49 -12.64
N ARG A 152 7.71 5.00 -12.28
CA ARG A 152 7.97 4.36 -10.98
C ARG A 152 8.36 5.41 -9.96
N GLY A 153 9.16 6.40 -10.31
CA GLY A 153 9.60 7.39 -9.35
C GLY A 153 10.81 6.97 -8.52
N PRO A 154 11.46 7.95 -7.86
CA PRO A 154 12.61 7.71 -7.02
C PRO A 154 12.23 6.94 -5.75
N ARG A 155 13.20 6.17 -5.24
CA ARG A 155 13.16 5.62 -3.89
C ARG A 155 13.25 6.76 -2.86
N PHE A 156 12.74 6.53 -1.65
CA PHE A 156 12.97 7.41 -0.50
C PHE A 156 13.32 6.60 0.74
N ASP A 157 14.02 7.23 1.69
CA ASP A 157 14.29 6.66 3.01
C ASP A 157 13.13 7.01 3.97
N PRO A 158 12.34 6.01 4.43
CA PRO A 158 11.21 6.25 5.32
C PRO A 158 11.62 6.68 6.74
N ASP A 159 12.83 6.31 7.21
CA ASP A 159 13.34 6.73 8.50
C ASP A 159 13.75 8.21 8.47
N GLU A 160 14.42 8.63 7.40
CA GLU A 160 14.76 10.04 7.21
C GLU A 160 13.50 10.90 7.03
N MET A 161 12.51 10.41 6.29
CA MET A 161 11.23 11.10 6.13
C MET A 161 10.50 11.25 7.47
N LEU A 162 10.42 10.17 8.26
CA LEU A 162 9.85 10.20 9.61
C LEU A 162 10.61 11.18 10.52
N ARG A 163 11.94 11.15 10.51
CA ARG A 163 12.79 12.04 11.32
C ARG A 163 12.55 13.52 10.99
N ARG A 164 12.46 13.87 9.71
CA ARG A 164 12.20 15.25 9.27
C ARG A 164 10.79 15.71 9.61
N PHE A 165 9.81 14.83 9.45
CA PHE A 165 8.43 15.08 9.89
C PHE A 165 8.36 15.34 11.41
N GLU A 166 8.99 14.50 12.22
CA GLU A 166 9.03 14.67 13.68
C GLU A 166 9.82 15.91 14.12
N ALA A 167 10.75 16.40 13.28
CA ALA A 167 11.43 17.68 13.47
C ALA A 167 10.57 18.90 13.10
N GLY A 168 9.33 18.69 12.63
CA GLY A 168 8.37 19.75 12.30
C GLY A 168 8.46 20.26 10.87
N GLU A 169 9.09 19.53 9.95
CA GLU A 169 9.07 19.89 8.54
C GLU A 169 7.66 19.69 7.94
N ASP A 170 7.25 20.63 7.09
CA ASP A 170 5.92 20.64 6.48
C ASP A 170 5.70 19.44 5.52
N GLU A 171 4.52 18.81 5.61
CA GLU A 171 4.18 17.64 4.81
C GLU A 171 4.28 17.90 3.30
N LYS A 172 3.90 19.10 2.83
CA LYS A 172 3.96 19.43 1.40
C LYS A 172 5.40 19.51 0.90
N THR A 173 6.34 19.86 1.77
CA THR A 173 7.78 19.86 1.44
C THR A 173 8.33 18.44 1.37
N LEU A 174 7.93 17.57 2.32
CA LEU A 174 8.35 16.17 2.35
C LEU A 174 7.79 15.34 1.19
N MET A 175 6.59 15.67 0.73
CA MET A 175 5.92 15.04 -0.43
C MET A 175 6.28 15.68 -1.77
N VAL A 176 7.34 16.49 -1.84
CA VAL A 176 7.93 16.83 -3.14
C VAL A 176 8.72 15.63 -3.64
N ARG A 177 8.46 15.20 -4.89
CA ARG A 177 9.14 14.07 -5.53
C ARG A 177 10.67 14.25 -5.48
N GLY A 178 11.34 13.34 -4.79
CA GLY A 178 12.81 13.36 -4.61
C GLY A 178 13.33 14.21 -3.45
N ALA A 179 12.45 14.80 -2.62
CA ALA A 179 12.85 15.60 -1.46
C ALA A 179 13.57 14.79 -0.37
N VAL A 180 13.25 13.50 -0.25
CA VAL A 180 13.89 12.57 0.68
C VAL A 180 14.58 11.47 -0.12
N ALA A 181 15.77 11.77 -0.66
CA ALA A 181 16.56 10.76 -1.35
C ALA A 181 17.01 9.66 -0.36
N PRO A 182 17.19 8.41 -0.81
CA PRO A 182 17.80 7.38 0.03
C PRO A 182 19.19 7.84 0.44
N VAL A 183 19.57 7.60 1.68
CA VAL A 183 20.99 7.70 2.08
C VAL A 183 21.73 6.71 1.18
N SER A 184 22.64 7.22 0.35
CA SER A 184 23.30 6.50 -0.76
C SER A 184 23.36 4.97 -0.57
N GLU A 185 22.45 4.25 -1.23
CA GLU A 185 22.54 2.79 -1.27
C GLU A 185 23.58 2.40 -2.31
N VAL A 186 24.59 1.65 -1.87
CA VAL A 186 25.29 0.70 -2.74
C VAL A 186 24.21 -0.07 -3.49
N GLN A 187 24.20 0.07 -4.80
CA GLN A 187 23.21 -0.48 -5.73
C GLN A 187 22.82 -1.92 -5.35
N ALA A 188 21.70 -2.09 -4.65
CA ALA A 188 21.07 -3.39 -4.49
C ALA A 188 20.18 -3.61 -5.71
N THR A 189 20.79 -4.09 -6.79
CA THR A 189 20.10 -4.71 -7.92
C THR A 189 19.51 -6.05 -7.47
N ALA A 190 18.19 -6.19 -7.47
CA ALA A 190 17.46 -7.42 -7.80
C ALA A 190 15.96 -7.11 -7.96
#